data_AF-C9SAJ9-F1
#
_entry.id   AF-C9SAJ9-F1
#
_cell.length_a   1.000
_cell.length_b   1.000
_cell.length_c   1.000
_cell.angle_alpha   90.00
_cell.angle_beta   90.00
_cell.angle_gamma   90.00
#
_symmetry.space_group_name_H-M   'P 1'
#
loop_
_entity.id
_entity.type
_entity.pdbx_description
1 polymer ?
#
loop_
_entity_poly.entity_id
_entity_poly.type
_entity_poly.pdbx_seq_one_letter_code
_entity_poly.pdbx_strand_id
1 'polypeptide(L)'
;MAPSYRNVVLVALAAIASADSEPTVWGSVAVIMNGERTPLRGGLASTITPQGAQQMYGQGVAFRHRYIDGTNAQDSIFRAPIRGIERDTLDNSQLTILTNTDVHTIAGATAFLQGLYPPVDDEFLDEAGGVSLSYDAVTDNYTQYPLSGYQYPAINTLSTLEETSIPLHGHKGCFNWLNAMDKLPEDENIRKEADATLESYREIFSSLPLDGAFADDFPSFWNAYDVFDYVRYQANHNSTIHRQLEEPVLSEPTLAFLERNAFKQQLALNTDSSLSGASTRDPVRSIAGQALAQGILDALAAVVSSRGETDKLTLMFTSFHPFIAFWSLTQLLTTSTDPSSPYASFPAPGFSMSFELISDQPGQPGQFPSNDDLRVRFVIRNTNSSTTFRADNIFGTPVSEYIMTLDFFATQMRNIAIDVGEWAPFRGAEKRAEDADVVVSRGGARHERVGSWELRDGRPVTADEAHFRDSKFSGAGLVFDKETGQTSERETADDDGVSVLSTDITAQPVRPRESV
;
A
#
# COMPACT_ATOMS: atom_id res chain seq x y z
N MET A 1 26.19 80.38 4.66
CA MET A 1 26.44 79.48 3.50
C MET A 1 27.90 79.08 3.58
N ALA A 2 28.35 77.84 3.52
CA ALA A 2 27.78 76.49 3.42
C ALA A 2 28.95 75.54 3.87
N PRO A 3 28.86 74.20 3.82
CA PRO A 3 28.57 73.39 4.99
C PRO A 3 29.74 72.50 5.46
N SER A 4 29.56 71.97 6.67
CA SER A 4 30.33 70.91 7.32
C SER A 4 30.18 69.57 6.59
N TYR A 5 31.30 68.94 6.22
CA TYR A 5 31.32 67.60 5.63
C TYR A 5 31.30 66.55 6.74
N ARG A 6 30.14 65.90 6.92
CA ARG A 6 30.00 64.66 7.67
C ARG A 6 30.51 63.50 6.80
N ASN A 7 31.61 62.88 7.21
CA ASN A 7 32.00 61.55 6.74
C ASN A 7 30.96 60.54 7.20
N VAL A 8 30.13 60.05 6.29
CA VAL A 8 29.31 58.85 6.51
C VAL A 8 30.05 57.70 5.83
N VAL A 9 30.59 56.82 6.67
CA VAL A 9 31.16 55.55 6.26
C VAL A 9 30.01 54.67 5.77
N LEU A 10 29.98 54.34 4.48
CA LEU A 10 29.13 53.25 3.97
C LEU A 10 29.73 51.94 4.45
N VAL A 11 29.10 51.31 5.44
CA VAL A 11 29.32 49.90 5.75
C VAL A 11 28.55 49.11 4.70
N ALA A 12 29.25 48.54 3.72
CA ALA A 12 28.69 47.54 2.84
C ALA A 12 28.46 46.26 3.66
N LEU A 13 27.21 46.03 4.08
CA LEU A 13 26.78 44.70 4.52
C LEU A 13 26.82 43.80 3.28
N ALA A 14 27.91 43.05 3.11
CA ALA A 14 27.91 41.89 2.25
C ALA A 14 26.97 40.86 2.90
N ALA A 15 25.71 40.82 2.45
CA ALA A 15 24.87 39.68 2.69
C ALA A 15 25.52 38.50 1.95
N ILE A 16 26.18 37.61 2.69
CA ILE A 16 26.48 36.28 2.19
C ILE A 16 25.12 35.61 2.07
N ALA A 17 24.56 35.64 0.87
CA ALA A 17 23.49 34.71 0.53
C ALA A 17 24.13 33.32 0.57
N SER A 18 23.94 32.59 1.66
CA SER A 18 24.03 31.14 1.62
C SER A 18 22.97 30.70 0.62
N ALA A 19 23.38 30.33 -0.59
CA ALA A 19 22.52 29.53 -1.44
C ALA A 19 22.33 28.22 -0.67
N ASP A 20 21.19 28.03 -0.01
CA ASP A 20 20.76 26.72 0.45
C ASP A 20 20.61 25.87 -0.81
N SER A 21 21.66 25.12 -1.16
CA SER A 21 21.57 24.08 -2.16
C SER A 21 20.70 22.98 -1.58
N GLU A 22 19.60 22.62 -2.24
CA GLU A 22 18.85 21.42 -1.89
C GLU A 22 19.81 20.22 -1.78
N PRO A 23 19.72 19.42 -0.70
CA PRO A 23 20.57 18.26 -0.51
C PRO A 23 20.44 17.27 -1.66
N THR A 24 21.53 16.57 -1.97
CA THR A 24 21.48 15.49 -2.96
C THR A 24 20.68 14.33 -2.41
N VAL A 25 19.70 13.85 -3.17
CA VAL A 25 18.97 12.61 -2.87
C VAL A 25 19.75 11.43 -3.46
N TRP A 26 20.10 10.46 -2.62
CA TRP A 26 20.84 9.27 -3.02
C TRP A 26 19.94 8.05 -3.23
N GLY A 27 18.79 8.05 -2.58
CA GLY A 27 17.72 7.09 -2.81
C GLY A 27 16.48 7.44 -2.00
N SER A 28 15.39 6.74 -2.26
CA SER A 28 14.14 6.92 -1.55
C SER A 28 13.36 5.62 -1.40
N VAL A 29 12.66 5.48 -0.28
CA VAL A 29 11.69 4.42 -0.04
C VAL A 29 10.33 5.06 0.08
N ALA A 30 9.38 4.64 -0.74
CA ALA A 30 8.03 5.17 -0.73
C ALA A 30 6.99 4.09 -0.47
N VAL A 31 6.10 4.35 0.48
CA VAL A 31 4.93 3.54 0.80
C VAL A 31 3.71 4.23 0.21
N ILE A 32 2.97 3.53 -0.63
CA ILE A 32 1.91 4.10 -1.48
C ILE A 32 0.62 3.32 -1.23
N MET A 33 -0.43 4.06 -0.83
CA MET A 33 -1.78 3.53 -0.67
C MET A 33 -2.32 3.12 -2.05
N ASN A 34 -3.06 2.02 -2.13
CA ASN A 34 -3.71 1.63 -3.38
C ASN A 34 -4.68 2.71 -3.89
N GLY A 35 -4.92 2.71 -5.20
CA GLY A 35 -5.93 3.56 -5.83
C GLY A 35 -7.35 3.13 -5.47
N GLU A 36 -8.33 3.96 -5.82
CA GLU A 36 -9.74 3.64 -5.62
C GLU A 36 -10.12 2.33 -6.33
N ARG A 37 -10.84 1.47 -5.61
CA ARG A 37 -11.17 0.11 -6.04
C ARG A 37 -12.65 -0.19 -5.82
N THR A 38 -13.14 -1.25 -6.45
CA THR A 38 -14.44 -1.84 -6.10
C THR A 38 -14.51 -2.15 -4.61
N PRO A 39 -15.70 -2.08 -3.98
CA PRO A 39 -15.85 -2.30 -2.54
C PRO A 39 -15.62 -3.78 -2.20
N LEU A 40 -15.29 -4.06 -0.94
CA LEU A 40 -15.10 -5.44 -0.45
C LEU A 40 -16.39 -6.24 -0.45
N ARG A 41 -17.52 -5.56 -0.21
CA ARG A 41 -18.86 -6.16 -0.18
C ARG A 41 -19.67 -5.74 -1.39
N GLY A 42 -20.70 -6.51 -1.72
CA GLY A 42 -21.63 -6.22 -2.81
C GLY A 42 -21.35 -6.99 -4.11
N GLY A 43 -20.63 -8.11 -4.03
CA GLY A 43 -20.56 -9.13 -5.09
C GLY A 43 -19.81 -8.72 -6.36
N LEU A 44 -19.04 -7.62 -6.32
CA LEU A 44 -18.15 -7.24 -7.42
C LEU A 44 -16.80 -7.96 -7.30
N ALA A 45 -16.23 -8.34 -8.43
CA ALA A 45 -14.85 -8.78 -8.48
C ALA A 45 -13.91 -7.63 -8.05
N SER A 46 -12.90 -7.95 -7.26
CA SER A 46 -11.86 -6.99 -6.86
C SER A 46 -11.17 -6.43 -8.11
N THR A 47 -11.22 -5.11 -8.31
CA THR A 47 -10.48 -4.41 -9.36
C THR A 47 -10.28 -2.96 -8.98
N ILE A 48 -9.23 -2.35 -9.53
CA ILE A 48 -9.07 -0.90 -9.49
C ILE A 48 -10.16 -0.26 -10.37
N THR A 49 -10.65 0.91 -9.99
CA THR A 49 -11.56 1.70 -10.84
C THR A 49 -10.78 2.56 -11.83
N PRO A 50 -11.42 3.11 -12.88
CA PRO A 50 -10.78 4.09 -13.74
C PRO A 50 -10.26 5.33 -12.98
N GLN A 51 -11.01 5.79 -11.97
CA GLN A 51 -10.59 6.90 -11.12
C GLN A 51 -9.37 6.51 -10.26
N GLY A 52 -9.36 5.29 -9.71
CA GLY A 52 -8.22 4.73 -9.01
C GLY A 52 -6.96 4.67 -9.87
N ALA A 53 -7.08 4.16 -11.11
CA ALA A 53 -5.97 4.12 -12.05
C ALA A 53 -5.43 5.53 -12.35
N GLN A 54 -6.31 6.52 -12.51
CA GLN A 54 -5.87 7.91 -12.74
C GLN A 54 -5.21 8.55 -11.52
N GLN A 55 -5.67 8.24 -10.30
CA GLN A 55 -5.01 8.66 -9.06
C GLN A 55 -3.58 8.11 -9.00
N MET A 56 -3.41 6.83 -9.30
CA MET A 56 -2.09 6.17 -9.30
C MET A 56 -1.18 6.70 -10.40
N TYR A 57 -1.68 6.84 -11.63
CA TYR A 57 -0.95 7.45 -12.74
C TYR A 57 -0.47 8.86 -12.41
N GLY A 58 -1.37 9.72 -11.91
CA GLY A 58 -1.03 11.08 -11.50
C GLY A 58 0.00 11.14 -10.37
N GLN A 59 -0.06 10.19 -9.43
CA GLN A 59 0.97 10.05 -8.39
C GLN A 59 2.32 9.64 -8.97
N GLY A 60 2.34 8.73 -9.94
CA GLY A 60 3.54 8.34 -10.68
C GLY A 60 4.18 9.51 -11.41
N VAL A 61 3.39 10.33 -12.09
CA VAL A 61 3.84 11.57 -12.74
C VAL A 61 4.46 12.53 -11.72
N ALA A 62 3.84 12.70 -10.56
CA ALA A 62 4.40 13.55 -9.49
C ALA A 62 5.75 12.99 -8.98
N PHE A 63 5.87 11.67 -8.82
CA PHE A 63 7.12 11.02 -8.46
C PHE A 63 8.20 11.20 -9.53
N ARG A 64 7.85 11.10 -10.83
CA ARG A 64 8.79 11.39 -11.93
C ARG A 64 9.34 12.80 -11.83
N HIS A 65 8.46 13.79 -11.65
CA HIS A 65 8.87 15.19 -11.51
C HIS A 65 9.78 15.42 -10.30
N ARG A 66 9.55 14.71 -9.20
CA ARG A 66 10.37 14.82 -8.00
C ARG A 66 11.72 14.12 -8.15
N TYR A 67 11.72 12.85 -8.52
CA TYR A 67 12.86 11.96 -8.36
C TYR A 67 13.64 11.67 -9.64
N ILE A 68 13.07 11.91 -10.83
CA ILE A 68 13.70 11.53 -12.10
C ILE A 68 14.06 12.77 -12.91
N ASP A 69 13.09 13.66 -13.14
CA ASP A 69 13.28 14.81 -14.02
C ASP A 69 14.36 15.77 -13.49
N GLY A 70 15.23 16.22 -14.39
CA GLY A 70 16.32 17.15 -14.08
C GLY A 70 15.89 18.57 -13.68
N THR A 71 16.86 19.36 -13.23
CA THR A 71 16.70 20.74 -12.77
C THR A 71 16.57 21.73 -13.93
N ASN A 72 15.36 21.98 -14.44
CA ASN A 72 15.07 23.24 -15.13
C ASN A 72 14.75 24.31 -14.09
N ALA A 73 15.46 25.44 -14.15
CA ALA A 73 15.63 26.42 -13.06
C ALA A 73 14.36 27.18 -12.61
N GLN A 74 13.16 26.84 -13.09
CA GLN A 74 11.91 27.54 -12.75
C GLN A 74 10.98 26.80 -11.76
N ASP A 75 11.21 25.52 -11.45
CA ASP A 75 10.37 24.70 -10.56
C ASP A 75 11.13 24.12 -9.35
N SER A 76 12.05 24.89 -8.76
CA SER A 76 13.03 24.38 -7.77
C SER A 76 12.45 23.92 -6.43
N ILE A 77 11.17 24.15 -6.15
CA ILE A 77 10.55 23.87 -4.83
C ILE A 77 10.01 22.42 -4.74
N PHE A 78 9.91 21.71 -5.87
CA PHE A 78 9.27 20.39 -5.94
C PHE A 78 10.19 19.25 -6.41
N ARG A 79 11.41 19.58 -6.85
CA ARG A 79 12.33 18.65 -7.48
C ARG A 79 13.42 18.24 -6.49
N ALA A 80 13.65 16.94 -6.38
CA ALA A 80 14.69 16.33 -5.57
C ALA A 80 15.19 15.07 -6.29
N PRO A 81 15.79 15.21 -7.49
CA PRO A 81 16.11 14.08 -8.34
C PRO A 81 17.09 13.16 -7.63
N ILE A 82 16.80 11.86 -7.71
CA ILE A 82 17.67 10.81 -7.20
C ILE A 82 18.91 10.78 -8.09
N ARG A 83 20.07 10.81 -7.44
CA ARG A 83 21.35 10.88 -8.14
C ARG A 83 21.56 9.64 -9.01
N GLY A 84 21.77 9.88 -10.30
CA GLY A 84 22.13 8.84 -11.25
C GLY A 84 21.03 7.82 -11.51
N ILE A 85 19.77 8.11 -11.17
CA ILE A 85 18.66 7.29 -11.62
C ILE A 85 18.45 7.49 -13.13
N GLU A 86 18.15 6.41 -13.85
CA GLU A 86 17.87 6.48 -15.28
C GLU A 86 16.61 7.31 -15.54
N ARG A 87 16.68 8.17 -16.55
CA ARG A 87 15.63 9.18 -16.80
C ARG A 87 14.58 8.73 -17.79
N ASP A 88 15.06 8.26 -18.94
CA ASP A 88 14.23 8.01 -20.11
C ASP A 88 14.02 6.52 -20.33
N THR A 89 14.94 5.68 -19.84
CA THR A 89 14.82 4.22 -19.83
C THR A 89 14.74 3.69 -18.41
N LEU A 90 14.02 2.59 -18.24
CA LEU A 90 13.85 1.95 -16.95
C LEU A 90 14.97 0.92 -16.75
N ASP A 91 15.78 1.14 -15.72
CA ASP A 91 16.69 0.13 -15.20
C ASP A 91 16.07 -0.56 -13.97
N ASN A 92 15.70 -1.84 -14.13
CA ASN A 92 15.15 -2.66 -13.05
C ASN A 92 16.14 -2.89 -11.90
N SER A 93 17.45 -2.67 -12.09
CA SER A 93 18.43 -2.75 -11.00
C SER A 93 18.35 -1.55 -10.04
N GLN A 94 17.79 -0.41 -10.50
CA GLN A 94 17.67 0.81 -9.71
C GLN A 94 16.33 0.92 -8.97
N LEU A 95 15.35 0.08 -9.32
CA LEU A 95 13.99 0.11 -8.79
C LEU A 95 13.66 -1.18 -8.07
N THR A 96 13.09 -1.07 -6.87
CA THR A 96 12.52 -2.20 -6.14
C THR A 96 11.02 -1.97 -5.97
N ILE A 97 10.20 -2.69 -6.73
CA ILE A 97 8.75 -2.47 -6.81
C ILE A 97 8.04 -3.64 -6.15
N LEU A 98 7.38 -3.38 -5.02
CA LEU A 98 6.74 -4.41 -4.20
C LEU A 98 5.24 -4.13 -4.10
N THR A 99 4.43 -5.17 -4.26
CA THR A 99 2.98 -5.17 -4.06
C THR A 99 2.57 -6.46 -3.38
N ASN A 100 1.44 -6.43 -2.68
CA ASN A 100 0.75 -7.66 -2.30
C ASN A 100 0.12 -8.33 -3.54
N THR A 101 -0.51 -9.49 -3.34
CA THR A 101 -1.18 -10.24 -4.41
C THR A 101 -2.58 -9.72 -4.77
N ASP A 102 -3.03 -8.60 -4.20
CA ASP A 102 -4.35 -8.06 -4.50
C ASP A 102 -4.36 -7.46 -5.91
N VAL A 103 -5.28 -7.96 -6.74
CA VAL A 103 -5.37 -7.60 -8.17
C VAL A 103 -5.50 -6.09 -8.41
N HIS A 104 -6.21 -5.37 -7.54
CA HIS A 104 -6.37 -3.92 -7.64
C HIS A 104 -5.09 -3.15 -7.27
N THR A 105 -4.30 -3.66 -6.32
CA THR A 105 -3.02 -3.07 -5.92
C THR A 105 -1.98 -3.26 -7.01
N ILE A 106 -1.90 -4.45 -7.60
CA ILE A 106 -1.03 -4.75 -8.75
C ILE A 106 -1.36 -3.81 -9.92
N ALA A 107 -2.63 -3.72 -10.29
CA ALA A 107 -3.06 -2.82 -11.37
C ALA A 107 -2.78 -1.34 -11.06
N GLY A 108 -2.92 -0.93 -9.79
CA GLY A 108 -2.55 0.40 -9.33
C GLY A 108 -1.05 0.68 -9.44
N ALA A 109 -0.20 -0.28 -9.08
CA ALA A 109 1.24 -0.18 -9.26
C ALA A 109 1.61 -0.04 -10.76
N THR A 110 0.97 -0.82 -11.63
CA THR A 110 1.14 -0.69 -13.09
C THR A 110 0.76 0.70 -13.60
N ALA A 111 -0.39 1.24 -13.16
CA ALA A 111 -0.83 2.59 -13.54
C ALA A 111 0.12 3.68 -13.01
N PHE A 112 0.64 3.52 -11.78
CA PHE A 112 1.66 4.41 -11.24
C PHE A 112 2.93 4.41 -12.11
N LEU A 113 3.40 3.23 -12.51
CA LEU A 113 4.63 3.09 -13.29
C LEU A 113 4.51 3.68 -14.69
N GLN A 114 3.31 3.67 -15.28
CA GLN A 114 3.01 4.40 -16.52
C GLN A 114 3.23 5.92 -16.38
N GLY A 115 3.02 6.48 -15.18
CA GLY A 115 3.32 7.88 -14.88
C GLY A 115 4.78 8.13 -14.52
N LEU A 116 5.43 7.16 -13.87
CA LEU A 116 6.83 7.27 -13.42
C LEU A 116 7.82 7.15 -14.59
N TYR A 117 7.67 6.09 -15.39
CA TYR A 117 8.45 5.80 -16.60
C TYR A 117 7.47 5.65 -17.78
N PRO A 118 7.02 6.77 -18.36
CA PRO A 118 6.12 6.72 -19.50
C PRO A 118 6.77 6.05 -20.71
N PRO A 119 5.99 5.62 -21.71
CA PRO A 119 6.52 5.14 -22.98
C PRO A 119 7.42 6.19 -23.63
N VAL A 120 8.59 5.75 -24.12
CA VAL A 120 9.53 6.60 -24.86
C VAL A 120 9.92 5.87 -26.14
N ASP A 121 9.69 6.50 -27.28
CA ASP A 121 10.07 5.94 -28.56
C ASP A 121 11.61 5.99 -28.75
N ASP A 122 12.15 4.91 -29.30
CA ASP A 122 13.53 4.76 -29.78
C ASP A 122 14.60 4.87 -28.70
N GLU A 123 14.19 4.72 -27.44
CA GLU A 123 15.07 4.76 -26.27
C GLU A 123 15.23 3.35 -25.67
N PHE A 124 16.47 2.93 -25.46
CA PHE A 124 16.80 1.58 -24.99
C PHE A 124 17.88 1.67 -23.92
N LEU A 125 17.73 0.88 -22.85
CA LEU A 125 18.67 0.90 -21.74
C LEU A 125 20.09 0.54 -22.22
N ASP A 126 21.04 1.44 -21.99
CA ASP A 126 22.43 1.32 -22.47
C ASP A 126 23.12 0.08 -21.89
N GLU A 127 22.93 -0.18 -20.59
CA GLU A 127 23.48 -1.35 -19.88
C GLU A 127 22.98 -2.68 -20.44
N ALA A 128 21.79 -2.68 -21.04
CA ALA A 128 21.22 -3.86 -21.69
C ALA A 128 21.63 -3.98 -23.17
N GLY A 129 22.35 -3.01 -23.73
CA GLY A 129 22.85 -3.03 -25.11
C GLY A 129 22.41 -1.85 -25.97
N GLY A 130 21.66 -0.90 -25.40
CA GLY A 130 21.20 0.31 -26.09
C GLY A 130 20.47 -0.01 -27.40
N VAL A 131 20.71 0.79 -28.45
CA VAL A 131 20.06 0.62 -29.76
C VAL A 131 20.29 -0.76 -30.40
N SER A 132 21.32 -1.50 -29.97
CA SER A 132 21.56 -2.86 -30.51
C SER A 132 20.48 -3.85 -30.10
N LEU A 133 19.75 -3.58 -29.01
CA LEU A 133 18.61 -4.40 -28.57
C LEU A 133 17.46 -4.41 -29.56
N SER A 134 17.26 -3.33 -30.31
CA SER A 134 16.17 -3.19 -31.27
C SER A 134 16.54 -3.62 -32.68
N TYR A 135 17.81 -3.89 -32.97
CA TYR A 135 18.27 -4.24 -34.31
C TYR A 135 17.93 -5.69 -34.69
N ASP A 136 17.16 -5.86 -35.77
CA ASP A 136 16.88 -7.14 -36.41
C ASP A 136 17.74 -7.32 -37.67
N ALA A 137 18.77 -8.15 -37.55
CA ALA A 137 19.70 -8.44 -38.65
C ALA A 137 19.07 -9.21 -39.83
N VAL A 138 17.90 -9.84 -39.66
CA VAL A 138 17.23 -10.56 -40.75
C VAL A 138 16.50 -9.59 -41.68
N THR A 139 15.88 -8.57 -41.11
CA THR A 139 15.13 -7.55 -41.84
C THR A 139 15.94 -6.28 -42.12
N ASP A 140 17.14 -6.16 -41.52
CA ASP A 140 18.00 -4.96 -41.52
C ASP A 140 17.22 -3.71 -41.06
N ASN A 141 16.46 -3.87 -39.98
CA ASN A 141 15.57 -2.83 -39.45
C ASN A 141 15.60 -2.79 -37.92
N TYR A 142 15.04 -1.73 -37.34
CA TYR A 142 14.89 -1.57 -35.89
C TYR A 142 13.44 -1.80 -35.46
N THR A 143 13.26 -2.50 -34.34
CA THR A 143 11.95 -2.84 -33.78
C THR A 143 11.73 -2.10 -32.46
N GLN A 144 10.62 -1.37 -32.38
CA GLN A 144 10.19 -0.70 -31.16
C GLN A 144 9.47 -1.67 -30.21
N TYR A 145 9.54 -1.38 -28.91
CA TYR A 145 8.56 -1.92 -27.98
C TYR A 145 7.12 -1.48 -28.34
N PRO A 146 6.10 -2.34 -28.09
CA PRO A 146 4.69 -2.00 -28.27
C PRO A 146 4.26 -0.73 -27.51
N LEU A 147 3.08 -0.22 -27.84
CA LEU A 147 2.47 0.95 -27.18
C LEU A 147 3.39 2.19 -27.18
N SER A 148 4.07 2.44 -28.29
CA SER A 148 4.99 3.57 -28.49
C SER A 148 6.13 3.59 -27.47
N GLY A 149 6.83 2.46 -27.33
CA GLY A 149 7.98 2.37 -26.43
C GLY A 149 7.62 2.09 -24.97
N TYR A 150 6.54 1.36 -24.70
CA TYR A 150 6.17 1.02 -23.32
C TYR A 150 7.29 0.24 -22.63
N GLN A 151 7.57 0.65 -21.39
CA GLN A 151 8.67 0.11 -20.59
C GLN A 151 8.17 -1.00 -19.67
N TYR A 152 9.05 -1.95 -19.33
CA TYR A 152 8.67 -3.18 -18.63
C TYR A 152 9.26 -3.23 -17.20
N PRO A 153 8.63 -2.54 -16.23
CA PRO A 153 9.03 -2.62 -14.83
C PRO A 153 8.79 -4.02 -14.26
N ALA A 154 9.74 -4.51 -13.47
CA ALA A 154 9.65 -5.75 -12.70
C ALA A 154 8.89 -5.49 -11.40
N ILE A 155 7.62 -5.89 -11.36
CA ILE A 155 6.77 -5.78 -10.17
C ILE A 155 6.83 -7.11 -9.39
N ASN A 156 7.35 -7.06 -8.16
CA ASN A 156 7.35 -8.21 -7.27
C ASN A 156 6.00 -8.30 -6.54
N THR A 157 5.23 -9.33 -6.85
CA THR A 157 3.95 -9.64 -6.19
C THR A 157 4.19 -10.64 -5.07
N LEU A 158 4.03 -10.18 -3.83
CA LEU A 158 4.45 -10.92 -2.64
C LEU A 158 3.23 -11.58 -1.98
N SER A 159 3.25 -12.91 -1.93
CA SER A 159 2.19 -13.70 -1.29
C SER A 159 2.32 -13.64 0.23
N THR A 160 1.20 -13.69 0.94
CA THR A 160 1.15 -13.82 2.42
C THR A 160 1.89 -15.05 2.97
N LEU A 161 2.22 -16.02 2.11
CA LEU A 161 3.01 -17.20 2.45
C LEU A 161 4.53 -16.93 2.48
N GLU A 162 4.97 -15.79 1.96
CA GLU A 162 6.38 -15.43 1.85
C GLU A 162 6.75 -14.42 2.94
N GLU A 163 7.88 -14.65 3.62
CA GLU A 163 8.38 -13.74 4.67
C GLU A 163 8.67 -12.33 4.13
N THR A 164 9.06 -12.23 2.85
CA THR A 164 9.30 -10.96 2.17
C THR A 164 8.04 -10.10 2.06
N SER A 165 6.84 -10.67 2.21
CA SER A 165 5.57 -9.95 2.16
C SER A 165 5.23 -9.22 3.47
N ILE A 166 5.87 -9.59 4.58
CA ILE A 166 5.58 -9.09 5.94
C ILE A 166 5.61 -7.56 6.02
N PRO A 167 6.59 -6.83 5.43
CA PRO A 167 6.58 -5.38 5.47
C PRO A 167 5.37 -4.70 4.82
N LEU A 168 4.73 -5.35 3.83
CA LEU A 168 3.55 -4.80 3.16
C LEU A 168 2.26 -5.06 3.94
N HIS A 169 2.17 -6.18 4.67
CA HIS A 169 0.93 -6.59 5.33
C HIS A 169 1.14 -7.46 6.56
N GLY A 170 2.03 -7.06 7.47
CA GLY A 170 2.45 -7.89 8.62
C GLY A 170 1.37 -8.31 9.61
N HIS A 171 0.12 -7.88 9.46
CA HIS A 171 -1.01 -8.44 10.22
C HIS A 171 -1.53 -9.74 9.57
N LYS A 172 -1.49 -9.86 8.24
CA LYS A 172 -1.92 -11.05 7.50
C LYS A 172 -1.01 -12.23 7.82
N GLY A 173 -1.58 -13.35 8.28
CA GLY A 173 -0.83 -14.55 8.63
C GLY A 173 -0.17 -14.53 10.03
N CYS A 174 -0.31 -13.42 10.78
CA CYS A 174 0.20 -13.33 12.15
C CYS A 174 -0.81 -13.93 13.14
N PHE A 175 -0.49 -15.10 13.71
CA PHE A 175 -1.41 -15.80 14.63
C PHE A 175 -1.67 -15.01 15.93
N ASN A 176 -0.66 -14.32 16.44
CA ASN A 176 -0.82 -13.52 17.65
C ASN A 176 -1.74 -12.32 17.42
N TRP A 177 -1.68 -11.70 16.24
CA TRP A 177 -2.61 -10.64 15.85
C TRP A 177 -4.04 -11.17 15.77
N LEU A 178 -4.27 -12.30 15.10
CA LEU A 178 -5.60 -12.94 15.02
C LEU A 178 -6.18 -13.21 16.41
N ASN A 179 -5.39 -13.74 17.34
CA ASN A 179 -5.84 -13.97 18.72
C ASN A 179 -6.15 -12.67 19.48
N ALA A 180 -5.46 -11.57 19.18
CA ALA A 180 -5.78 -10.28 19.76
C ALA A 180 -7.11 -9.73 19.22
N MET A 181 -7.39 -9.95 17.93
CA MET A 181 -8.65 -9.54 17.31
C MET A 181 -9.84 -10.35 17.83
N ASP A 182 -9.66 -11.67 18.03
CA ASP A 182 -10.70 -12.56 18.59
C ASP A 182 -11.16 -12.14 20.00
N LYS A 183 -10.26 -11.52 20.78
CA LYS A 183 -10.57 -11.00 22.13
C LYS A 183 -11.11 -9.58 22.14
N LEU A 184 -11.03 -8.86 21.02
CA LEU A 184 -11.45 -7.46 20.96
C LEU A 184 -12.93 -7.25 21.36
N PRO A 185 -13.88 -8.14 21.02
CA PRO A 185 -15.27 -8.05 21.49
C PRO A 185 -15.45 -8.13 23.00
N GLU A 186 -14.49 -8.71 23.73
CA GLU A 186 -14.50 -8.80 25.20
C GLU A 186 -14.09 -7.47 25.86
N ASP A 187 -13.48 -6.54 25.11
CA ASP A 187 -13.06 -5.25 25.64
C ASP A 187 -14.26 -4.35 25.97
N GLU A 188 -14.34 -3.92 27.23
CA GLU A 188 -15.48 -3.16 27.72
C GLU A 188 -15.64 -1.79 27.02
N ASN A 189 -14.54 -1.11 26.69
CA ASN A 189 -14.60 0.20 26.06
C ASN A 189 -15.03 0.08 24.60
N ILE A 190 -14.53 -0.94 23.89
CA ILE A 190 -14.92 -1.19 22.50
C ILE A 190 -16.39 -1.60 22.42
N ARG A 191 -16.85 -2.46 23.33
CA ARG A 191 -18.27 -2.84 23.40
C ARG A 191 -19.18 -1.64 23.67
N LYS A 192 -18.78 -0.73 24.57
CA LYS A 192 -19.54 0.51 24.82
C LYS A 192 -19.66 1.38 23.57
N GLU A 193 -18.59 1.49 22.77
CA GLU A 193 -18.63 2.22 21.51
C GLU A 193 -19.57 1.55 20.49
N ALA A 194 -19.52 0.21 20.39
CA ALA A 194 -20.43 -0.56 19.55
C ALA A 194 -21.90 -0.38 19.97
N ASP A 195 -22.20 -0.49 21.27
CA ASP A 195 -23.55 -0.30 21.81
C ASP A 195 -24.06 1.14 21.58
N ALA A 196 -23.19 2.14 21.76
CA ALA A 196 -23.54 3.55 21.60
C ALA A 196 -23.86 3.95 20.15
N THR A 197 -23.34 3.21 19.17
CA THR A 197 -23.50 3.52 17.74
C THR A 197 -24.55 2.66 17.04
N LEU A 198 -24.99 1.57 17.69
CA LEU A 198 -25.90 0.58 17.11
C LEU A 198 -27.21 1.18 16.58
N GLU A 199 -27.85 2.08 17.35
CA GLU A 199 -29.12 2.67 16.93
C GLU A 199 -28.96 3.59 15.72
N SER A 200 -27.87 4.36 15.65
CA SER A 200 -27.55 5.18 14.47
C SER A 200 -27.31 4.33 13.22
N TYR A 201 -26.63 3.18 13.35
CA TYR A 201 -26.51 2.23 12.24
C TYR A 201 -27.88 1.72 11.80
N ARG A 202 -28.75 1.31 12.73
CA ARG A 202 -30.10 0.85 12.40
C ARG A 202 -30.90 1.93 11.67
N GLU A 203 -30.88 3.16 12.16
CA GLU A 203 -31.59 4.28 11.54
C GLU A 203 -31.10 4.56 10.12
N ILE A 204 -29.78 4.56 9.89
CA ILE A 204 -29.18 4.73 8.56
C ILE A 204 -29.63 3.62 7.60
N PHE A 205 -29.54 2.36 8.03
CA PHE A 205 -29.77 1.19 7.17
C PHE A 205 -31.23 0.72 7.10
N SER A 206 -32.14 1.35 7.85
CA SER A 206 -33.60 1.24 7.67
C SER A 206 -34.19 2.40 6.85
N SER A 207 -33.34 3.35 6.43
CA SER A 207 -33.75 4.55 5.70
C SER A 207 -33.25 4.53 4.26
N LEU A 208 -34.04 5.07 3.33
CA LEU A 208 -33.54 5.31 1.97
C LEU A 208 -32.34 6.29 2.01
N PRO A 209 -31.30 6.10 1.18
CA PRO A 209 -31.22 5.13 0.09
C PRO A 209 -30.61 3.77 0.45
N LEU A 210 -30.29 3.54 1.73
CA LEU A 210 -29.53 2.38 2.19
C LEU A 210 -30.40 1.25 2.76
N ASP A 211 -31.72 1.46 2.80
CA ASP A 211 -32.69 0.42 3.18
C ASP A 211 -32.49 -0.85 2.35
N GLY A 212 -32.31 -1.97 3.05
CA GLY A 212 -32.06 -3.28 2.47
C GLY A 212 -30.70 -3.43 1.79
N ALA A 213 -29.76 -2.47 1.91
CA ALA A 213 -28.43 -2.56 1.32
C ALA A 213 -27.57 -3.67 1.91
N PHE A 214 -27.85 -4.08 3.15
CA PHE A 214 -27.24 -5.23 3.82
C PHE A 214 -28.32 -6.12 4.43
N ALA A 215 -27.99 -7.40 4.64
CA ALA A 215 -28.81 -8.34 5.39
C ALA A 215 -28.65 -8.12 6.91
N ASP A 216 -29.75 -8.34 7.64
CA ASP A 216 -29.81 -8.46 9.09
C ASP A 216 -29.10 -7.32 9.87
N ASP A 217 -28.27 -7.67 10.85
CA ASP A 217 -27.55 -6.78 11.77
C ASP A 217 -26.10 -6.52 11.32
N PHE A 218 -25.76 -6.83 10.06
CA PHE A 218 -24.43 -6.62 9.52
C PHE A 218 -23.97 -5.16 9.66
N PRO A 219 -24.78 -4.13 9.35
CA PRO A 219 -24.39 -2.75 9.57
C PRO A 219 -24.25 -2.42 11.06
N SER A 220 -23.02 -2.41 11.54
CA SER A 220 -22.69 -2.15 12.94
C SER A 220 -21.25 -1.65 13.07
N PHE A 221 -20.87 -1.24 14.27
CA PHE A 221 -19.48 -0.89 14.58
C PHE A 221 -18.49 -2.04 14.28
N TRP A 222 -18.92 -3.29 14.47
CA TRP A 222 -18.09 -4.48 14.26
C TRP A 222 -17.75 -4.74 12.79
N ASN A 223 -18.51 -4.16 11.86
CA ASN A 223 -18.27 -4.23 10.41
C ASN A 223 -18.10 -2.82 9.81
N ALA A 224 -17.70 -1.83 10.62
CA ALA A 224 -17.78 -0.43 10.25
C ALA A 224 -16.98 -0.09 8.98
N TYR A 225 -15.79 -0.67 8.78
CA TYR A 225 -15.00 -0.46 7.58
C TYR A 225 -15.68 -1.01 6.33
N ASP A 226 -16.14 -2.26 6.33
CA ASP A 226 -16.83 -2.88 5.19
C ASP A 226 -18.06 -2.08 4.77
N VAL A 227 -18.82 -1.64 5.78
CA VAL A 227 -20.01 -0.81 5.59
C VAL A 227 -19.64 0.55 4.99
N PHE A 228 -18.65 1.24 5.57
CA PHE A 228 -18.18 2.53 5.07
C PHE A 228 -17.64 2.41 3.64
N ASP A 229 -16.82 1.40 3.37
CA ASP A 229 -16.20 1.19 2.06
C ASP A 229 -17.26 0.95 0.97
N TYR A 230 -18.27 0.12 1.25
CA TYR A 230 -19.40 -0.09 0.36
C TYR A 230 -20.21 1.20 0.12
N VAL A 231 -20.61 1.90 1.18
CA VAL A 231 -21.44 3.12 1.05
C VAL A 231 -20.67 4.23 0.35
N ARG A 232 -19.36 4.40 0.65
CA ARG A 232 -18.48 5.35 -0.04
C ARG A 232 -18.39 5.03 -1.54
N TYR A 233 -18.22 3.77 -1.90
CA TYR A 233 -18.21 3.37 -3.30
C TYR A 233 -19.53 3.70 -3.99
N GLN A 234 -20.66 3.32 -3.38
CA GLN A 234 -21.99 3.64 -3.93
C GLN A 234 -22.21 5.14 -4.06
N ALA A 235 -21.78 5.95 -3.08
CA ALA A 235 -21.86 7.40 -3.15
C ALA A 235 -21.04 8.00 -4.30
N ASN A 236 -19.91 7.37 -4.66
CA ASN A 236 -19.04 7.85 -5.74
C ASN A 236 -19.51 7.40 -7.13
N HIS A 237 -20.15 6.23 -7.23
CA HIS A 237 -20.46 5.59 -8.52
C HIS A 237 -21.96 5.53 -8.85
N ASN A 238 -22.83 5.83 -7.90
CA ASN A 238 -24.29 5.85 -8.09
C ASN A 238 -24.84 7.25 -7.78
N SER A 239 -25.14 8.01 -8.84
CA SER A 239 -25.64 9.39 -8.72
C SER A 239 -26.95 9.53 -7.93
N THR A 240 -27.77 8.47 -7.89
CA THR A 240 -29.03 8.47 -7.14
C THR A 240 -28.73 8.35 -5.66
N ILE A 241 -27.91 7.36 -5.26
CA ILE A 241 -27.46 7.19 -3.88
C ILE A 241 -26.69 8.44 -3.43
N HIS A 242 -25.78 8.96 -4.26
CA HIS A 242 -25.03 10.19 -3.99
C HIS A 242 -25.95 11.33 -3.56
N ARG A 243 -26.96 11.67 -4.38
CA ARG A 243 -27.90 12.76 -4.10
C ARG A 243 -28.75 12.48 -2.86
N GLN A 244 -29.19 11.24 -2.69
CA GLN A 244 -30.03 10.87 -1.55
C GLN A 244 -29.26 10.83 -0.22
N LEU A 245 -27.96 10.58 -0.24
CA LEU A 245 -27.10 10.67 0.94
C LEU A 245 -26.82 12.12 1.38
N GLU A 246 -27.09 13.12 0.54
CA GLU A 246 -27.05 14.53 0.93
C GLU A 246 -28.21 14.90 1.88
N GLU A 247 -29.31 14.15 1.84
CA GLU A 247 -30.42 14.30 2.77
C GLU A 247 -30.03 13.72 4.13
N PRO A 248 -30.06 14.53 5.22
CA PRO A 248 -29.56 14.10 6.52
C PRO A 248 -30.51 13.08 7.15
N VAL A 249 -30.02 11.86 7.35
CA VAL A 249 -30.69 10.85 8.18
C VAL A 249 -30.41 11.11 9.66
N LEU A 250 -29.16 11.47 9.98
CA LEU A 250 -28.73 11.85 11.32
C LEU A 250 -28.56 13.38 11.43
N SER A 251 -28.29 13.86 12.64
CA SER A 251 -27.91 15.27 12.87
C SER A 251 -26.55 15.65 12.26
N GLU A 252 -25.77 14.66 11.82
CA GLU A 252 -24.50 14.83 11.10
C GLU A 252 -24.53 14.08 9.76
N PRO A 253 -23.62 14.41 8.80
CA PRO A 253 -23.60 13.73 7.50
C PRO A 253 -23.37 12.22 7.63
N THR A 254 -24.19 11.41 6.95
CA THR A 254 -24.15 9.94 7.01
C THR A 254 -22.76 9.37 6.70
N LEU A 255 -22.11 9.85 5.64
CA LEU A 255 -20.75 9.39 5.29
C LEU A 255 -19.71 9.76 6.36
N ALA A 256 -19.86 10.92 7.01
CA ALA A 256 -18.94 11.33 8.07
C ALA A 256 -19.11 10.47 9.33
N PHE A 257 -20.35 10.12 9.69
CA PHE A 257 -20.62 9.15 10.76
C PHE A 257 -19.98 7.79 10.45
N LEU A 258 -20.21 7.26 9.24
CA LEU A 258 -19.67 5.95 8.83
C LEU A 258 -18.14 5.95 8.78
N GLU A 259 -17.52 6.97 8.19
CA GLU A 259 -16.07 7.09 8.11
C GLU A 259 -15.43 7.16 9.50
N ARG A 260 -15.97 8.00 10.39
CA ARG A 260 -15.45 8.14 11.75
C ARG A 260 -15.49 6.82 12.50
N ASN A 261 -16.61 6.10 12.44
CA ASN A 261 -16.74 4.81 13.13
C ASN A 261 -15.88 3.72 12.49
N ALA A 262 -15.77 3.70 11.16
CA ALA A 262 -14.82 2.83 10.46
C ALA A 262 -13.38 3.12 10.90
N PHE A 263 -12.97 4.39 10.97
CA PHE A 263 -11.62 4.74 11.41
C PHE A 263 -11.39 4.37 12.88
N LYS A 264 -12.34 4.62 13.78
CA LYS A 264 -12.27 4.16 15.17
C LYS A 264 -12.12 2.65 15.29
N GLN A 265 -12.91 1.88 14.54
CA GLN A 265 -12.78 0.43 14.48
C GLN A 265 -11.38 0.03 14.00
N GLN A 266 -10.88 0.65 12.94
CA GLN A 266 -9.55 0.33 12.40
C GLN A 266 -8.41 0.76 13.34
N LEU A 267 -8.58 1.80 14.16
CA LEU A 267 -7.65 2.08 15.25
C LEU A 267 -7.65 0.95 16.28
N ALA A 268 -8.81 0.39 16.62
CA ALA A 268 -8.91 -0.74 17.54
C ALA A 268 -8.22 -2.03 17.06
N LEU A 269 -8.15 -2.22 15.73
CA LEU A 269 -7.52 -3.38 15.10
C LEU A 269 -6.01 -3.17 14.80
N ASN A 270 -5.58 -1.91 14.60
CA ASN A 270 -4.24 -1.59 14.08
C ASN A 270 -3.34 -0.78 15.04
N THR A 271 -3.81 -0.42 16.24
CA THR A 271 -3.05 0.43 17.16
C THR A 271 -3.10 -0.09 18.60
N ASP A 272 -2.19 0.40 19.45
CA ASP A 272 -2.17 0.08 20.87
C ASP A 272 -3.35 0.76 21.62
N SER A 273 -3.53 0.45 22.91
CA SER A 273 -4.64 0.95 23.75
C SER A 273 -4.77 2.47 23.83
N SER A 274 -3.68 3.20 23.65
CA SER A 274 -3.66 4.67 23.78
C SER A 274 -4.50 5.39 22.73
N LEU A 275 -4.61 4.85 21.50
CA LEU A 275 -5.40 5.44 20.40
C LEU A 275 -6.70 4.69 20.14
N SER A 276 -6.67 3.37 20.28
CA SER A 276 -7.86 2.53 20.10
C SER A 276 -8.95 2.77 21.16
N GLY A 277 -8.59 3.32 22.33
CA GLY A 277 -9.49 3.43 23.47
C GLY A 277 -9.74 2.10 24.20
N ALA A 278 -9.10 1.01 23.75
CA ALA A 278 -9.18 -0.30 24.40
C ALA A 278 -8.63 -0.25 25.82
N SER A 279 -9.19 -1.07 26.70
CA SER A 279 -8.84 -1.14 28.13
C SER A 279 -7.46 -1.76 28.38
N THR A 280 -7.03 -2.71 27.54
CA THR A 280 -5.76 -3.42 27.67
C THR A 280 -4.76 -3.02 26.61
N ARG A 281 -3.52 -2.75 27.04
CA ARG A 281 -2.38 -2.56 26.16
C ARG A 281 -2.08 -3.86 25.41
N ASP A 282 -2.03 -3.79 24.09
CA ASP A 282 -1.67 -4.93 23.25
C ASP A 282 -0.86 -4.46 22.04
N PRO A 283 0.48 -4.45 22.15
CA PRO A 283 1.36 -4.01 21.08
C PRO A 283 1.23 -4.85 19.80
N VAL A 284 0.74 -6.09 19.85
CA VAL A 284 0.65 -6.92 18.64
C VAL A 284 -0.32 -6.33 17.62
N ARG A 285 -1.28 -5.51 18.04
CA ARG A 285 -2.25 -4.88 17.15
C ARG A 285 -1.59 -3.94 16.13
N SER A 286 -0.47 -3.32 16.49
CA SER A 286 0.27 -2.45 15.57
C SER A 286 1.29 -3.18 14.69
N ILE A 287 1.26 -4.52 14.65
CA ILE A 287 2.25 -5.35 13.94
C ILE A 287 2.46 -4.95 12.47
N ALA A 288 1.42 -4.51 11.77
CA ALA A 288 1.53 -4.06 10.39
C ALA A 288 2.48 -2.84 10.25
N GLY A 289 2.43 -1.92 11.20
CA GLY A 289 3.31 -0.75 11.26
C GLY A 289 4.72 -1.10 11.72
N GLN A 290 4.86 -2.07 12.64
CA GLN A 290 6.16 -2.57 13.11
C GLN A 290 6.92 -3.27 11.96
N ALA A 291 6.21 -4.12 11.21
CA ALA A 291 6.73 -4.80 10.02
C ALA A 291 7.12 -3.80 8.93
N LEU A 292 6.28 -2.79 8.68
CA LEU A 292 6.59 -1.73 7.71
C LEU A 292 7.83 -0.95 8.12
N ALA A 293 8.00 -0.65 9.41
CA ALA A 293 9.19 0.04 9.92
C ALA A 293 10.47 -0.75 9.64
N GLN A 294 10.44 -2.07 9.80
CA GLN A 294 11.56 -2.95 9.43
C GLN A 294 11.83 -2.90 7.91
N GLY A 295 10.80 -3.00 7.07
CA GLY A 295 10.98 -2.93 5.61
C GLY A 295 11.57 -1.59 5.12
N ILE A 296 11.18 -0.47 5.74
CA ILE A 296 11.77 0.85 5.43
C ILE A 296 13.25 0.89 5.80
N LEU A 297 13.62 0.33 6.96
CA LEU A 297 15.02 0.23 7.37
C LEU A 297 15.84 -0.59 6.39
N ASP A 298 15.34 -1.75 5.98
CA ASP A 298 16.03 -2.67 5.08
C ASP A 298 16.20 -2.05 3.69
N ALA A 299 15.17 -1.37 3.17
CA ALA A 299 15.23 -0.70 1.88
C ALA A 299 16.24 0.48 1.89
N LEU A 300 16.30 1.29 2.96
CA LEU A 300 17.32 2.33 3.07
C LEU A 300 18.74 1.74 3.23
N ALA A 301 18.87 0.63 3.96
CA ALA A 301 20.14 -0.07 4.09
C ALA A 301 20.64 -0.65 2.76
N ALA A 302 19.73 -1.06 1.86
CA ALA A 302 20.07 -1.49 0.51
C ALA A 302 20.71 -0.35 -0.30
N VAL A 303 20.13 0.86 -0.27
CA VAL A 303 20.70 2.07 -0.92
C VAL A 303 22.11 2.37 -0.40
N VAL A 304 22.31 2.30 0.93
CA VAL A 304 23.62 2.52 1.55
C VAL A 304 24.63 1.45 1.13
N SER A 305 24.20 0.19 1.09
CA SER A 305 25.06 -0.95 0.75
C SER A 305 25.48 -0.94 -0.71
N SER A 306 24.58 -0.54 -1.62
CA SER A 306 24.85 -0.37 -3.05
C SER A 306 25.61 0.93 -3.35
N ARG A 307 25.80 1.81 -2.36
CA ARG A 307 26.35 3.16 -2.53
C ARG A 307 25.54 3.99 -3.56
N GLY A 308 24.22 3.80 -3.58
CA GLY A 308 23.32 4.51 -4.48
C GLY A 308 23.48 4.13 -5.96
N GLU A 309 24.04 2.94 -6.26
CA GLU A 309 24.18 2.41 -7.63
C GLU A 309 22.97 1.53 -8.02
N THR A 310 22.45 0.72 -7.10
CA THR A 310 21.23 -0.10 -7.25
C THR A 310 20.22 0.24 -6.15
N ASP A 311 18.99 -0.26 -6.28
CA ASP A 311 17.93 -0.11 -5.27
C ASP A 311 17.60 1.34 -4.90
N LYS A 312 17.88 2.28 -5.81
CA LYS A 312 17.80 3.72 -5.59
C LYS A 312 16.39 4.18 -5.22
N LEU A 313 15.35 3.55 -5.78
CA LEU A 313 13.95 3.87 -5.49
C LEU A 313 13.18 2.59 -5.17
N THR A 314 12.78 2.45 -3.91
CA THR A 314 11.89 1.37 -3.48
C THR A 314 10.45 1.89 -3.43
N LEU A 315 9.52 1.19 -4.08
CA LEU A 315 8.09 1.51 -4.12
C LEU A 315 7.30 0.35 -3.50
N MET A 316 6.61 0.61 -2.40
CA MET A 316 5.81 -0.36 -1.64
C MET A 316 4.33 -0.03 -1.76
N PHE A 317 3.59 -0.77 -2.57
CA PHE A 317 2.15 -0.61 -2.75
C PHE A 317 1.39 -1.49 -1.76
N THR A 318 0.54 -0.87 -0.94
CA THR A 318 -0.23 -1.56 0.11
C THR A 318 -1.57 -0.87 0.41
N SER A 319 -2.33 -1.45 1.34
CA SER A 319 -3.60 -0.92 1.86
C SER A 319 -3.38 -0.06 3.11
N PHE A 320 -4.44 0.36 3.79
CA PHE A 320 -4.39 1.35 4.87
C PHE A 320 -3.83 0.82 6.21
N HIS A 321 -3.85 -0.49 6.46
CA HIS A 321 -3.45 -1.08 7.75
C HIS A 321 -2.02 -0.68 8.18
N PRO A 322 -0.98 -0.83 7.32
CA PRO A 322 0.38 -0.41 7.68
C PRO A 322 0.48 1.09 7.91
N PHE A 323 -0.27 1.93 7.17
CA PHE A 323 -0.28 3.37 7.37
C PHE A 323 -0.79 3.74 8.76
N ILE A 324 -1.99 3.28 9.13
CA ILE A 324 -2.62 3.61 10.42
C ILE A 324 -1.73 3.15 11.58
N ALA A 325 -1.24 1.92 11.52
CA ALA A 325 -0.35 1.37 12.54
C ALA A 325 0.97 2.16 12.63
N PHE A 326 1.58 2.48 11.48
CA PHE A 326 2.84 3.23 11.44
C PHE A 326 2.68 4.66 11.95
N TRP A 327 1.58 5.35 11.61
CA TRP A 327 1.30 6.70 12.12
C TRP A 327 1.15 6.72 13.63
N SER A 328 0.53 5.68 14.20
CA SER A 328 0.44 5.49 15.66
C SER A 328 1.82 5.33 16.29
N LEU A 329 2.67 4.45 15.73
CA LEU A 329 4.00 4.14 16.27
C LEU A 329 4.97 5.34 16.17
N THR A 330 4.82 6.14 15.11
CA THR A 330 5.69 7.30 14.83
C THR A 330 5.16 8.62 15.38
N GLN A 331 4.07 8.60 16.15
CA GLN A 331 3.45 9.80 16.73
C GLN A 331 2.95 10.82 15.70
N LEU A 332 2.73 10.40 14.44
CA LEU A 332 2.00 11.19 13.44
C LEU A 332 0.51 11.27 13.80
N LEU A 333 -0.01 10.18 14.39
CA LEU A 333 -1.35 10.10 14.94
C LEU A 333 -1.29 9.95 16.46
N THR A 334 -1.91 10.90 17.16
CA THR A 334 -2.03 10.99 18.61
C THR A 334 -3.47 11.34 18.98
N THR A 335 -3.85 11.20 20.26
CA THR A 335 -5.17 11.65 20.76
C THR A 335 -5.38 13.16 20.64
N SER A 336 -4.32 13.93 20.38
CA SER A 336 -4.33 15.39 20.20
C SER A 336 -4.16 15.82 18.74
N THR A 337 -4.08 14.89 17.79
CA THR A 337 -3.90 15.23 16.37
C THR A 337 -5.11 16.01 15.86
N ASP A 338 -4.84 17.10 15.15
CA ASP A 338 -5.88 17.95 14.55
C ASP A 338 -6.77 17.10 13.60
N PRO A 339 -8.11 17.14 13.70
CA PRO A 339 -9.00 16.40 12.80
C PRO A 339 -8.82 16.72 11.30
N SER A 340 -8.25 17.87 10.96
CA SER A 340 -7.90 18.25 9.59
C SER A 340 -6.56 17.69 9.11
N SER A 341 -5.78 17.06 10.00
CA SER A 341 -4.52 16.41 9.68
C SER A 341 -4.73 15.27 8.68
N PRO A 342 -3.82 15.06 7.70
CA PRO A 342 -3.90 13.92 6.78
C PRO A 342 -3.79 12.55 7.48
N TYR A 343 -3.37 12.52 8.75
CA TYR A 343 -3.23 11.29 9.54
C TYR A 343 -4.45 10.99 10.42
N ALA A 344 -5.43 11.91 10.50
CA ALA A 344 -6.61 11.79 11.37
C ALA A 344 -7.79 11.04 10.72
N SER A 345 -7.61 10.52 9.51
CA SER A 345 -8.57 9.70 8.78
C SER A 345 -7.84 8.65 7.93
N PHE A 346 -8.58 7.89 7.11
CA PHE A 346 -7.94 6.94 6.20
C PHE A 346 -7.02 7.65 5.19
N PRO A 347 -5.86 7.05 4.83
CA PRO A 347 -5.07 7.56 3.72
C PRO A 347 -5.93 7.61 2.46
N ALA A 348 -5.91 8.76 1.79
CA ALA A 348 -6.61 8.92 0.53
C ALA A 348 -6.05 7.93 -0.52
N PRO A 349 -6.86 7.46 -1.50
CA PRO A 349 -6.38 6.51 -2.49
C PRO A 349 -5.15 7.02 -3.28
N GLY A 350 -4.04 6.29 -3.24
CA GLY A 350 -2.76 6.72 -3.83
C GLY A 350 -1.89 7.66 -2.97
N PHE A 351 -2.33 8.01 -1.76
CA PHE A 351 -1.51 8.70 -0.75
C PHE A 351 -0.13 8.06 -0.63
N SER A 352 0.91 8.88 -0.49
CA SER A 352 2.29 8.39 -0.39
C SER A 352 3.03 8.98 0.80
N MET A 353 3.83 8.13 1.45
CA MET A 353 4.89 8.50 2.39
C MET A 353 6.24 8.12 1.80
N SER A 354 7.20 9.03 1.78
CA SER A 354 8.55 8.81 1.28
C SER A 354 9.60 9.12 2.34
N PHE A 355 10.61 8.27 2.41
CA PHE A 355 11.79 8.44 3.25
C PHE A 355 12.99 8.62 2.32
N GLU A 356 13.56 9.81 2.31
CA GLU A 356 14.64 10.18 1.39
C GLU A 356 15.97 10.12 2.10
N LEU A 357 16.91 9.37 1.53
CA LEU A 357 18.29 9.34 1.98
C LEU A 357 19.05 10.49 1.31
N ILE A 358 19.41 11.49 2.08
CA ILE A 358 19.94 12.76 1.56
C ILE A 358 21.29 13.12 2.18
N SER A 359 22.06 13.97 1.50
CA SER A 359 23.32 14.50 2.06
C SER A 359 23.73 15.83 1.42
N ASP A 360 24.32 16.69 2.24
CA ASP A 360 24.93 17.96 1.87
C ASP A 360 26.46 17.80 1.89
N GLN A 361 27.05 17.37 0.77
CA GLN A 361 28.51 17.27 0.63
C GLN A 361 29.04 18.29 -0.39
N PRO A 362 29.09 19.60 -0.05
CA PRO A 362 29.66 20.64 -0.89
C PRO A 362 31.19 20.49 -0.92
N GLY A 363 31.70 19.59 -1.76
CA GLY A 363 33.14 19.38 -1.93
C GLY A 363 33.54 18.05 -2.57
N GLN A 364 32.65 17.05 -2.56
CA GLN A 364 32.86 15.77 -3.24
C GLN A 364 31.67 15.43 -4.18
N PRO A 365 31.39 16.28 -5.20
CA PRO A 365 30.31 16.03 -6.13
C PRO A 365 30.62 14.74 -6.93
N GLY A 366 29.99 13.63 -6.57
CA GLY A 366 30.23 12.34 -7.25
C GLY A 366 30.29 11.16 -6.31
N GLN A 367 30.75 11.40 -5.08
CA GLN A 367 31.05 10.32 -4.16
C GLN A 367 29.88 10.07 -3.22
N PHE A 368 29.52 8.79 -3.07
CA PHE A 368 28.53 8.38 -2.07
C PHE A 368 29.00 8.80 -0.65
N PRO A 369 28.16 9.44 0.17
CA PRO A 369 28.57 9.99 1.46
C PRO A 369 28.89 8.89 2.48
N SER A 370 29.63 9.25 3.52
CA SER A 370 29.78 8.39 4.70
C SER A 370 28.45 8.35 5.49
N ASN A 371 28.24 7.31 6.29
CA ASN A 371 27.02 7.18 7.09
C ASN A 371 26.79 8.39 8.03
N ASP A 372 27.86 9.01 8.53
CA ASP A 372 27.79 10.18 9.42
C ASP A 372 27.33 11.45 8.68
N ASP A 373 27.39 11.45 7.35
CA ASP A 373 26.96 12.55 6.49
C ASP A 373 25.59 12.31 5.87
N LEU A 374 25.02 11.11 6.03
CA LEU A 374 23.69 10.76 5.57
C LEU A 374 22.62 11.26 6.54
N ARG A 375 21.53 11.78 5.96
CA ARG A 375 20.34 12.24 6.67
C ARG A 375 19.11 11.60 6.06
N VAL A 376 18.02 11.62 6.79
CA VAL A 376 16.69 11.19 6.33
C VAL A 376 15.74 12.37 6.33
N ARG A 377 15.03 12.57 5.23
CA ARG A 377 13.91 13.51 5.12
C ARG A 377 12.61 12.73 4.88
N PHE A 378 11.62 12.95 5.74
CA PHE A 378 10.29 12.37 5.59
C PHE A 378 9.40 13.31 4.78
N VAL A 379 8.70 12.77 3.79
CA VAL A 379 7.90 13.55 2.84
C VAL A 379 6.57 12.83 2.61
N ILE A 380 5.47 13.57 2.60
CA ILE A 380 4.17 13.02 2.24
C ILE A 380 3.59 13.70 1.00
N ARG A 381 2.63 13.03 0.37
CA ARG A 381 1.80 13.62 -0.68
C ARG A 381 0.43 12.94 -0.77
N ASN A 382 -0.61 13.76 -0.88
CA ASN A 382 -1.95 13.32 -1.27
C ASN A 382 -2.10 13.29 -2.80
N THR A 383 -3.01 12.48 -3.31
CA THR A 383 -3.32 12.25 -4.74
C THR A 383 -4.37 13.19 -5.31
N ASN A 384 -4.11 14.49 -5.27
CA ASN A 384 -4.82 15.42 -6.15
C ASN A 384 -3.83 16.19 -7.01
N SER A 385 -4.27 16.72 -8.15
CA SER A 385 -3.41 17.41 -9.12
C SER A 385 -2.82 18.72 -8.57
N SER A 386 -3.35 19.23 -7.45
CA SER A 386 -2.88 20.47 -6.81
C SER A 386 -1.98 20.27 -5.59
N THR A 387 -1.90 19.05 -5.04
CA THR A 387 -1.08 18.78 -3.86
C THR A 387 0.37 18.54 -4.22
N THR A 388 1.24 19.27 -3.55
CA THR A 388 2.69 19.15 -3.70
C THR A 388 3.24 18.19 -2.64
N PHE A 389 4.45 17.70 -2.86
CA PHE A 389 5.19 17.01 -1.81
C PHE A 389 5.41 17.97 -0.64
N ARG A 390 5.18 17.48 0.58
CA ARG A 390 5.37 18.25 1.81
C ARG A 390 6.33 17.49 2.70
N ALA A 391 7.45 18.13 3.05
CA ALA A 391 8.30 17.63 4.11
C ALA A 391 7.54 17.69 5.43
N ASP A 392 7.61 16.62 6.19
CA ASP A 392 6.95 16.49 7.48
C ASP A 392 7.92 15.81 8.45
N ASN A 393 7.50 15.62 9.69
CA ASN A 393 8.36 15.03 10.69
C ASN A 393 7.69 13.85 11.40
N ILE A 394 8.49 13.05 12.09
CA ILE A 394 8.08 11.81 12.74
C ILE A 394 8.75 11.70 14.11
N PHE A 395 8.28 10.77 14.93
CA PHE A 395 8.72 10.54 16.31
C PHE A 395 8.44 11.70 17.27
N GLY A 396 7.44 12.52 16.96
CA GLY A 396 7.03 13.65 17.81
C GLY A 396 8.06 14.78 17.87
N THR A 397 8.97 14.88 16.91
CA THR A 397 9.88 16.04 16.81
C THR A 397 9.08 17.31 16.42
N PRO A 398 9.68 18.52 16.42
CA PRO A 398 9.05 19.73 15.89
C PRO A 398 9.05 19.77 14.35
N VAL A 399 7.99 20.29 13.71
CA VAL A 399 7.87 20.29 12.22
C VAL A 399 8.98 21.10 11.55
N SER A 400 9.57 22.05 12.27
CA SER A 400 10.76 22.79 11.82
C SER A 400 12.03 21.93 11.68
N GLU A 401 12.01 20.69 12.19
CA GLU A 401 13.12 19.74 12.20
C GLU A 401 12.75 18.47 11.40
N TYR A 402 12.43 18.64 10.11
CA TYR A 402 12.00 17.57 9.19
C TYR A 402 13.15 16.79 8.54
N ILE A 403 14.41 17.12 8.89
CA ILE A 403 15.61 16.39 8.48
C ILE A 403 16.30 15.85 9.73
N MET A 404 16.61 14.55 9.73
CA MET A 404 17.25 13.89 10.87
C MET A 404 18.48 13.09 10.45
N THR A 405 19.38 12.80 11.39
CA THR A 405 20.53 11.93 11.09
C THR A 405 20.08 10.51 10.77
N LEU A 406 20.80 9.82 9.90
CA LEU A 406 20.51 8.43 9.58
C LEU A 406 20.55 7.56 10.85
N ASP A 407 21.49 7.81 11.76
CA ASP A 407 21.61 7.09 13.03
C ASP A 407 20.40 7.30 13.96
N PHE A 408 19.93 8.55 14.11
CA PHE A 408 18.74 8.84 14.91
C PHE A 408 17.50 8.17 14.32
N PHE A 409 17.27 8.33 13.01
CA PHE A 409 16.17 7.69 12.31
C PHE A 409 16.21 6.18 12.49
N ALA A 410 17.36 5.55 12.24
CA ALA A 410 17.51 4.11 12.33
C ALA A 410 17.27 3.60 13.75
N THR A 411 17.74 4.33 14.76
CA THR A 411 17.50 4.00 16.17
C THR A 411 16.02 4.08 16.52
N GLN A 412 15.32 5.17 16.14
CA GLN A 412 13.88 5.31 16.43
C GLN A 412 13.04 4.25 15.71
N MET A 413 13.34 3.96 14.44
CA MET A 413 12.66 2.92 13.67
C MET A 413 12.87 1.53 14.29
N ARG A 414 14.10 1.19 14.73
CA ARG A 414 14.36 -0.10 15.40
C ARG A 414 13.62 -0.27 16.73
N ASN A 415 13.31 0.82 17.41
CA ASN A 415 12.53 0.76 18.66
C ASN A 415 11.06 0.39 18.42
N ILE A 416 10.55 0.59 17.21
CA ILE A 416 9.16 0.27 16.83
C ILE A 416 9.06 -0.90 15.85
N ALA A 417 10.17 -1.29 15.22
CA ALA A 417 10.21 -2.41 14.30
C ALA A 417 10.12 -3.75 15.03
N ILE A 418 9.60 -4.77 14.34
CA ILE A 418 9.65 -6.16 14.80
C ILE A 418 10.72 -6.93 14.02
N ASP A 419 11.41 -7.84 14.71
CA ASP A 419 12.21 -8.86 14.02
C ASP A 419 11.26 -9.88 13.37
N VAL A 420 11.52 -10.24 12.10
CA VAL A 420 10.77 -11.27 11.37
C VAL A 420 10.79 -12.61 12.12
N GLY A 421 11.83 -12.89 12.91
CA GLY A 421 11.89 -14.08 13.77
C GLY A 421 10.90 -14.04 14.95
N GLU A 422 10.47 -12.85 15.39
CA GLU A 422 9.45 -12.64 16.42
C GLU A 422 8.04 -12.49 15.84
N TRP A 423 7.93 -12.19 14.55
CA TRP A 423 6.70 -12.29 13.79
C TRP A 423 6.26 -13.76 13.71
N ALA A 424 5.25 -14.14 14.49
CA ALA A 424 4.81 -15.53 14.59
C ALA A 424 3.87 -15.90 13.43
N PRO A 425 4.32 -16.66 12.40
CA PRO A 425 3.45 -17.13 11.35
C PRO A 425 2.45 -18.16 11.92
N PHE A 426 1.36 -18.37 11.18
CA PHE A 426 0.49 -19.52 11.39
C PHE A 426 1.31 -20.81 11.23
N ARG A 427 1.75 -21.41 12.34
CA ARG A 427 2.26 -22.77 12.34
C ARG A 427 1.04 -23.67 12.25
N GLY A 428 0.79 -24.25 11.08
CA GLY A 428 -0.10 -25.42 10.99
C GLY A 428 0.27 -26.42 12.07
N ALA A 429 -0.73 -27.18 12.58
CA ALA A 429 -0.53 -28.13 13.66
C ALA A 429 0.79 -28.88 13.47
N GLU A 430 1.66 -28.79 14.47
CA GLU A 430 2.99 -29.39 14.48
C GLU A 430 2.89 -30.81 13.90
N LYS A 431 3.63 -31.08 12.81
CA LYS A 431 3.64 -32.37 12.11
C LYS A 431 3.67 -33.47 13.17
N ARG A 432 2.56 -34.19 13.38
CA ARG A 432 2.52 -35.21 14.42
C ARG A 432 3.42 -36.35 13.95
N ALA A 433 3.95 -37.15 14.86
CA ALA A 433 4.73 -38.34 14.50
C ALA A 433 3.96 -39.33 13.58
N GLU A 434 2.66 -39.11 13.43
CA GLU A 434 1.71 -39.84 12.60
C GLU A 434 1.71 -39.38 11.13
N ASP A 435 2.21 -38.17 10.84
CA ASP A 435 2.35 -37.57 9.49
C ASP A 435 3.63 -38.04 8.78
N ALA A 436 3.87 -39.35 8.80
CA ALA A 436 4.97 -39.96 8.06
C ALA A 436 4.70 -39.80 6.56
N ASP A 437 5.52 -39.00 5.88
CA ASP A 437 5.50 -38.88 4.43
C ASP A 437 5.66 -40.27 3.78
N VAL A 438 5.07 -40.40 2.59
CA VAL A 438 5.12 -41.60 1.74
C VAL A 438 6.53 -42.19 1.73
N VAL A 439 6.66 -43.40 2.30
CA VAL A 439 7.89 -44.18 2.22
C VAL A 439 8.14 -44.48 0.75
N VAL A 440 9.14 -43.82 0.16
CA VAL A 440 9.68 -44.18 -1.13
C VAL A 440 10.26 -45.59 -0.98
N SER A 441 9.53 -46.59 -1.49
CA SER A 441 9.99 -47.97 -1.57
C SER A 441 11.34 -48.01 -2.28
N ARG A 442 12.34 -48.70 -1.70
CA ARG A 442 13.70 -48.87 -2.25
C ARG A 442 13.76 -49.75 -3.51
N GLY A 443 12.87 -49.54 -4.46
CA GLY A 443 12.88 -50.22 -5.75
C GLY A 443 11.84 -49.65 -6.69
N GLY A 444 12.27 -48.92 -7.73
CA GLY A 444 11.40 -48.55 -8.84
C GLY A 444 11.86 -47.32 -9.63
N ALA A 445 12.66 -47.56 -10.67
CA ALA A 445 12.94 -46.75 -11.87
C ALA A 445 13.02 -45.20 -11.78
N ARG A 446 14.20 -44.68 -12.16
CA ARG A 446 14.37 -43.29 -12.61
C ARG A 446 13.34 -42.98 -13.72
N HIS A 447 12.46 -42.02 -13.47
CA HIS A 447 11.81 -41.27 -14.54
C HIS A 447 12.05 -39.79 -14.26
N GLU A 448 12.97 -39.22 -15.02
CA GLU A 448 13.07 -37.80 -15.25
C GLU A 448 11.75 -37.36 -15.92
N ARG A 449 11.00 -36.45 -15.31
CA ARG A 449 9.88 -35.80 -15.99
C ARG A 449 10.27 -34.35 -16.28
N VAL A 450 10.91 -34.21 -17.42
CA VAL A 450 10.66 -33.12 -18.36
C VAL A 450 9.15 -32.92 -18.55
N GLY A 451 8.72 -31.66 -18.58
CA GLY A 451 7.31 -31.30 -18.75
C GLY A 451 6.77 -31.67 -20.12
N SER A 452 5.44 -31.80 -20.20
CA SER A 452 4.60 -31.18 -21.23
C SER A 452 3.16 -31.62 -21.03
N TRP A 453 2.28 -30.64 -21.19
CA TRP A 453 0.90 -30.78 -21.60
C TRP A 453 0.74 -31.82 -22.72
N GLU A 454 -0.20 -32.76 -22.60
CA GLU A 454 -1.06 -33.26 -23.69
C GLU A 454 -2.35 -33.90 -23.14
N LEU A 455 -3.45 -33.59 -23.83
CA LEU A 455 -4.81 -34.10 -23.67
C LEU A 455 -4.97 -35.50 -24.29
N ARG A 456 -6.03 -36.22 -23.84
CA ARG A 456 -6.66 -37.48 -24.33
C ARG A 456 -6.28 -38.75 -23.54
N ASP A 457 -7.18 -39.67 -23.16
CA ASP A 457 -8.45 -40.11 -23.75
C ASP A 457 -9.51 -40.49 -22.69
N GLY A 458 -10.78 -40.37 -23.10
CA GLY A 458 -11.96 -40.57 -22.26
C GLY A 458 -12.36 -42.03 -21.98
N ARG A 459 -13.13 -42.19 -20.90
CA ARG A 459 -13.92 -43.39 -20.60
C ARG A 459 -15.41 -43.14 -20.83
N PRO A 460 -16.20 -44.15 -21.24
CA PRO A 460 -17.63 -44.00 -21.47
C PRO A 460 -18.41 -43.95 -20.15
N VAL A 461 -19.28 -42.95 -20.02
CA VAL A 461 -20.18 -42.76 -18.88
C VAL A 461 -21.41 -43.66 -19.07
N THR A 462 -21.72 -44.49 -18.08
CA THR A 462 -22.98 -45.25 -18.00
C THR A 462 -24.12 -44.38 -17.49
N ALA A 463 -25.35 -44.73 -17.88
CA ALA A 463 -26.53 -43.87 -17.94
C ALA A 463 -27.18 -43.39 -16.60
N ASP A 464 -26.42 -43.21 -15.51
CA ASP A 464 -26.93 -42.65 -14.25
C ASP A 464 -26.34 -41.27 -13.86
N GLU A 465 -25.55 -40.63 -14.73
CA GLU A 465 -25.01 -39.26 -14.52
C GLU A 465 -25.53 -38.25 -15.57
N ALA A 466 -26.82 -38.30 -15.89
CA ALA A 466 -27.43 -37.42 -16.90
C ALA A 466 -28.33 -36.30 -16.33
N HIS A 467 -28.18 -35.93 -15.06
CA HIS A 467 -29.03 -34.89 -14.43
C HIS A 467 -28.28 -33.73 -13.74
N PHE A 468 -27.01 -33.47 -14.09
CA PHE A 468 -26.28 -32.34 -13.52
C PHE A 468 -25.32 -31.67 -14.52
N ARG A 469 -25.84 -31.27 -15.69
CA ARG A 469 -25.07 -30.56 -16.73
C ARG A 469 -25.73 -29.28 -17.22
N ASP A 470 -26.36 -28.56 -16.29
CA ASP A 470 -26.82 -27.19 -16.55
C ASP A 470 -26.53 -26.32 -15.32
N SER A 471 -25.24 -26.12 -15.02
CA SER A 471 -24.80 -25.03 -14.15
C SER A 471 -23.50 -24.42 -14.70
N LYS A 472 -23.58 -23.13 -15.02
CA LYS A 472 -22.46 -22.29 -15.40
C LYS A 472 -21.63 -21.97 -14.15
N PHE A 473 -20.73 -22.86 -13.73
CA PHE A 473 -19.71 -22.54 -12.73
C PHE A 473 -18.41 -23.26 -13.08
N SER A 474 -17.55 -22.55 -13.81
CA SER A 474 -16.17 -22.95 -14.08
C SER A 474 -15.29 -22.05 -13.23
N GLY A 475 -14.84 -22.53 -12.06
CA GLY A 475 -13.87 -21.76 -11.25
C GLY A 475 -13.57 -22.25 -9.83
N ALA A 476 -14.37 -23.12 -9.20
CA ALA A 476 -14.14 -23.53 -7.82
C ALA A 476 -13.38 -24.86 -7.73
N GLY A 477 -12.20 -24.87 -7.10
CA GLY A 477 -11.54 -26.10 -6.67
C GLY A 477 -12.11 -26.58 -5.33
N LEU A 478 -12.34 -27.88 -5.16
CA LEU A 478 -12.84 -28.46 -3.91
C LEU A 478 -11.67 -28.87 -2.99
N VAL A 479 -11.80 -28.63 -1.69
CA VAL A 479 -10.90 -29.12 -0.63
C VAL A 479 -11.63 -30.19 0.17
N PHE A 480 -10.94 -31.29 0.46
CA PHE A 480 -11.47 -32.39 1.26
C PHE A 480 -10.82 -32.37 2.65
N ASP A 481 -11.62 -32.16 3.68
CA ASP A 481 -11.21 -32.28 5.07
C ASP A 481 -11.28 -33.76 5.49
N LYS A 482 -10.11 -34.31 5.86
CA LYS A 482 -9.98 -35.72 6.26
C LYS A 482 -10.44 -35.99 7.70
N GLU A 483 -10.52 -34.99 8.57
CA GLU A 483 -10.96 -35.17 9.96
C GLU A 483 -12.50 -35.15 10.06
N THR A 484 -13.15 -34.31 9.26
CA THR A 484 -14.62 -34.17 9.26
C THR A 484 -15.30 -34.97 8.13
N GLY A 485 -14.53 -35.43 7.13
CA GLY A 485 -15.05 -36.16 5.97
C GLY A 485 -15.86 -35.29 5.00
N GLN A 486 -15.75 -33.96 5.11
CA GLN A 486 -16.51 -33.00 4.32
C GLN A 486 -15.67 -32.43 3.17
N THR A 487 -16.28 -32.33 1.99
CA THR A 487 -15.77 -31.50 0.88
C THR A 487 -16.32 -30.09 1.02
N SER A 488 -15.45 -29.10 1.15
CA SER A 488 -15.80 -27.68 1.05
C SER A 488 -15.23 -27.07 -0.22
N GLU A 489 -15.90 -26.05 -0.75
CA GLU A 489 -15.36 -25.26 -1.86
C GLU A 489 -14.17 -24.43 -1.37
N ARG A 490 -13.12 -24.32 -2.18
CA ARG A 490 -12.06 -23.32 -1.97
C ARG A 490 -12.64 -21.97 -2.35
N GLU A 491 -13.29 -21.36 -1.37
CA GLU A 491 -13.73 -19.97 -1.44
C GLU A 491 -12.50 -19.07 -1.52
N THR A 492 -12.57 -18.03 -2.36
CA THR A 492 -11.62 -16.92 -2.31
C THR A 492 -11.82 -16.24 -0.97
N ALA A 493 -11.11 -16.70 0.06
CA ALA A 493 -11.03 -16.01 1.32
C ALA A 493 -10.69 -14.54 1.01
N ASP A 494 -11.55 -13.62 1.44
CA ASP A 494 -11.25 -12.20 1.46
C ASP A 494 -9.96 -12.04 2.29
N ASP A 495 -8.84 -11.86 1.60
CA ASP A 495 -7.49 -11.95 2.16
C ASP A 495 -7.15 -10.71 3.00
N ASP A 496 -8.06 -9.75 3.20
CA ASP A 496 -7.76 -8.44 3.78
C ASP A 496 -7.72 -8.39 5.31
N GLY A 497 -8.13 -9.46 6.00
CA GLY A 497 -8.10 -9.54 7.46
C GLY A 497 -9.02 -8.54 8.16
N VAL A 498 -9.91 -7.85 7.44
CA VAL A 498 -10.78 -6.79 8.00
C VAL A 498 -12.02 -7.36 8.67
N SER A 499 -12.51 -8.49 8.16
CA SER A 499 -13.72 -9.14 8.66
C SER A 499 -13.41 -10.15 9.75
N VAL A 500 -13.65 -9.77 11.00
CA VAL A 500 -13.48 -10.67 12.16
C VAL A 500 -14.67 -11.65 12.30
N LEU A 501 -15.84 -11.39 11.67
CA LEU A 501 -17.09 -12.08 12.03
C LEU A 501 -18.09 -12.42 10.90
N SER A 502 -17.78 -12.36 9.60
CA SER A 502 -18.79 -12.75 8.58
C SER A 502 -18.21 -13.19 7.24
N THR A 503 -18.59 -14.40 6.81
CA THR A 503 -18.21 -15.05 5.55
C THR A 503 -19.33 -15.14 4.51
N ASP A 504 -20.55 -14.65 4.80
CA ASP A 504 -21.66 -14.71 3.83
C ASP A 504 -21.81 -13.41 3.01
N ILE A 505 -22.45 -13.52 1.84
CA ILE A 505 -22.80 -12.40 0.96
C ILE A 505 -23.81 -11.48 1.69
N THR A 506 -23.31 -10.54 2.48
CA THR A 506 -24.13 -9.72 3.39
C THR A 506 -24.59 -8.39 2.81
N ALA A 507 -24.05 -7.95 1.66
CA ALA A 507 -24.45 -6.71 0.99
C ALA A 507 -25.19 -7.00 -0.32
N GLN A 508 -26.16 -6.15 -0.66
CA GLN A 508 -26.82 -6.18 -1.96
C GLN A 508 -25.79 -6.05 -3.09
N PRO A 509 -25.96 -6.79 -4.20
CA PRO A 509 -25.09 -6.66 -5.35
C PRO A 509 -25.03 -5.21 -5.81
N VAL A 510 -23.82 -4.67 -5.96
CA VAL A 510 -23.65 -3.41 -6.66
C VAL A 510 -24.06 -3.66 -8.10
N ARG A 511 -25.17 -3.08 -8.53
CA ARG A 511 -25.65 -3.25 -9.89
C ARG A 511 -24.66 -2.56 -10.83
N PRO A 512 -24.04 -3.29 -11.78
CA PRO A 512 -23.31 -2.65 -12.86
C PRO A 512 -24.26 -1.65 -13.51
N ARG A 513 -23.73 -0.50 -13.93
CA ARG A 513 -24.52 0.46 -14.68
C ARG A 513 -24.91 -0.21 -16.00
N GLU A 514 -26.09 -0.82 -16.07
CA GLU A 514 -26.74 -1.17 -17.31
C GLU A 514 -27.15 0.14 -17.96
N SER A 515 -26.33 0.68 -18.85
CA SER A 515 -26.75 1.80 -19.69
C SER A 515 -26.45 1.52 -21.15
N VAL A 516 -27.55 1.33 -21.89
CA VAL A 516 -27.89 1.79 -23.25
C VAL A 516 -26.78 1.77 -24.29
#